data_AF-A0A533TUW6-F1
#
_entry.id   AF-A0A533TUW6-F1
#
_cell.length_a   1.000
_cell.length_b   1.000
_cell.length_c   1.000
_cell.angle_alpha   90.00
_cell.angle_beta   90.00
_cell.angle_gamma   90.00
#
_symmetry.space_group_name_H-M   'P 1'
#
loop_
_entity.id
_entity.type
_entity.pdbx_description
1 polymer ?
#
loop_
_entity_poly.entity_id
_entity_poly.type
_entity_poly.pdbx_seq_one_letter_code
_entity_poly.pdbx_strand_id
1 'polypeptide(L)'
;MGKNTVQVTFADIMGTCEGKEDIDCSNKGLTSLSGCPEKVGNFNCSGNQLTTLEGAPKKVKGDFNCSGNLLTLLEGAPEEVRGHFDCSNNRLVSLAGSPVFVMGDFSCAGNQLTSLKGETNDAHLAGCPEIVEGDFNCSGNKLTTLDGAPVMLGGDFDCSGNQLAKLDGAPKKIHGDFDCSNNQLTSLGGSPHCIMGDFVCNGNLLTSLKGGTREVGGNFNCSDNKLTTLKGANKKINGFFNCSANQLTTLKGAPEEVNAFICSKNQLSSLKWAPEKVRGDFDCSGNQLISLEGAPKKVKGNFNCSGNQLSELDGTVKKVGGDFICENNTKVFDEEQVRLVCNVKGNCIF
;
A
#
# COMPACT_ATOMS: atom_id res chain seq x y z
N MET A 1 6.47 -30.60 -31.68
CA MET A 1 6.16 -29.65 -32.78
C MET A 1 6.06 -28.26 -32.15
N GLY A 2 7.17 -27.52 -32.12
CA GLY A 2 7.17 -26.15 -31.64
C GLY A 2 6.38 -25.29 -32.62
N LYS A 3 5.44 -24.49 -32.13
CA LYS A 3 4.87 -23.41 -32.95
C LYS A 3 6.06 -22.51 -33.32
N ASN A 4 6.34 -22.37 -34.61
CA ASN A 4 7.19 -21.29 -35.10
C ASN A 4 6.50 -19.98 -34.69
N THR A 5 6.92 -19.40 -33.57
CA THR A 5 6.55 -18.04 -33.23
C THR A 5 7.18 -17.18 -34.32
N VAL A 6 6.35 -16.57 -35.18
CA VAL A 6 6.84 -15.63 -36.20
C VAL A 6 7.53 -14.51 -35.43
N GLN A 7 8.82 -14.32 -35.69
CA GLN A 7 9.56 -13.21 -35.09
C GLN A 7 9.01 -11.91 -35.67
N VAL A 8 8.53 -11.03 -34.80
CA VAL A 8 8.06 -9.69 -35.16
C VAL A 8 9.02 -8.71 -34.49
N THR A 9 9.92 -8.12 -35.25
CA THR A 9 10.95 -7.21 -34.72
C THR A 9 10.47 -5.77 -34.70
N PHE A 10 11.13 -4.94 -33.90
CA PHE A 10 10.93 -3.49 -33.93
C PHE A 10 11.12 -2.93 -35.35
N ALA A 11 12.18 -3.34 -36.05
CA ALA A 11 12.46 -2.88 -37.41
C ALA A 11 11.33 -3.24 -38.40
N ASP A 12 10.70 -4.39 -38.25
CA ASP A 12 9.59 -4.83 -39.12
C ASP A 12 8.34 -3.94 -38.97
N ILE A 13 8.08 -3.46 -37.75
CA ILE A 13 6.85 -2.72 -37.42
C ILE A 13 7.04 -1.21 -37.49
N MET A 14 8.18 -0.72 -37.01
CA MET A 14 8.44 0.72 -36.84
C MET A 14 9.33 1.29 -37.95
N GLY A 15 10.02 0.45 -38.72
CA GLY A 15 11.01 0.88 -39.70
C GLY A 15 12.26 1.49 -39.04
N THR A 16 12.95 2.36 -39.77
CA THR A 16 14.14 3.06 -39.27
C THR A 16 13.74 4.35 -38.54
N CYS A 17 14.08 4.46 -37.26
CA CYS A 17 13.91 5.68 -36.47
C CYS A 17 15.28 6.30 -36.16
N GLU A 18 15.43 7.63 -36.34
CA GLU A 18 16.63 8.33 -35.91
C GLU A 18 16.60 8.54 -34.39
N GLY A 19 17.54 7.92 -33.66
CA GLY A 19 17.57 7.92 -32.20
C GLY A 19 17.78 9.32 -31.60
N LYS A 20 16.70 9.88 -31.03
CA LYS A 20 16.65 11.09 -30.17
C LYS A 20 15.23 11.44 -29.72
N GLU A 21 14.20 10.89 -30.37
CA GLU A 21 12.79 11.12 -30.07
C GLU A 21 12.24 10.12 -29.06
N ASP A 22 11.00 10.36 -28.63
CA ASP A 22 10.20 9.42 -27.85
C ASP A 22 9.67 8.32 -28.77
N ILE A 23 9.81 7.07 -28.36
CA ILE A 23 9.38 5.90 -29.14
C ILE A 23 8.30 5.14 -28.38
N ASP A 24 7.15 4.98 -29.02
CA ASP A 24 6.07 4.10 -28.55
C ASP A 24 5.84 2.96 -29.56
N CYS A 25 6.22 1.77 -29.14
CA CYS A 25 6.01 0.51 -29.85
C CYS A 25 5.16 -0.48 -29.03
N SER A 26 4.34 0.05 -28.11
CA SER A 26 3.46 -0.75 -27.27
C SER A 26 2.35 -1.46 -28.07
N ASN A 27 1.93 -2.63 -27.58
CA ASN A 27 0.79 -3.38 -28.12
C ASN A 27 0.88 -3.70 -29.63
N LYS A 28 2.09 -3.97 -30.13
CA LYS A 28 2.35 -4.29 -31.54
C LYS A 28 2.58 -5.77 -31.81
N GLY A 29 2.53 -6.60 -30.77
CA GLY A 29 2.82 -8.03 -30.88
C GLY A 29 4.30 -8.34 -31.11
N LEU A 30 5.19 -7.42 -30.73
CA LEU A 30 6.64 -7.60 -30.87
C LEU A 30 7.12 -8.81 -30.08
N THR A 31 8.04 -9.55 -30.68
CA THR A 31 8.79 -10.63 -30.01
C THR A 31 10.27 -10.30 -29.87
N SER A 32 10.74 -9.20 -30.47
CA SER A 32 12.13 -8.75 -30.40
C SER A 32 12.22 -7.23 -30.60
N LEU A 33 13.16 -6.59 -29.89
CA LEU A 33 13.50 -5.17 -30.05
C LEU A 33 14.65 -4.95 -31.05
N SER A 34 15.01 -5.95 -31.85
CA SER A 34 16.06 -5.80 -32.85
C SER A 34 15.76 -4.65 -33.82
N GLY A 35 16.74 -3.75 -33.98
CA GLY A 35 16.64 -2.56 -34.81
C GLY A 35 16.24 -1.28 -34.06
N CYS A 36 16.03 -1.32 -32.74
CA CYS A 36 15.86 -0.07 -31.99
C CYS A 36 17.13 0.80 -32.02
N PRO A 37 17.00 2.13 -32.03
CA PRO A 37 18.14 3.02 -31.88
C PRO A 37 18.77 2.92 -30.49
N GLU A 38 20.09 3.11 -30.40
CA GLU A 38 20.82 3.00 -29.12
C GLU A 38 20.44 4.06 -28.06
N LYS A 39 19.93 5.22 -28.51
CA LYS A 39 19.64 6.39 -27.65
C LYS A 39 18.28 6.97 -27.98
N VAL A 40 17.47 7.20 -26.96
CA VAL A 40 16.08 7.65 -27.08
C VAL A 40 15.70 8.64 -25.97
N GLY A 41 14.59 9.35 -26.15
CA GLY A 41 13.92 10.13 -25.11
C GLY A 41 13.23 9.19 -24.14
N ASN A 42 11.93 9.00 -24.33
CA ASN A 42 11.09 7.96 -23.73
C ASN A 42 11.06 6.70 -24.62
N PHE A 43 10.89 5.53 -24.02
CA PHE A 43 10.76 4.27 -24.74
C PHE A 43 9.68 3.38 -24.11
N ASN A 44 8.59 3.19 -24.84
CA ASN A 44 7.48 2.33 -24.45
C ASN A 44 7.42 1.10 -25.36
N CYS A 45 7.68 -0.08 -24.79
CA CYS A 45 7.54 -1.38 -25.45
C CYS A 45 6.55 -2.30 -24.72
N SER A 46 5.64 -1.73 -23.93
CA SER A 46 4.68 -2.47 -23.11
C SER A 46 3.64 -3.26 -23.93
N GLY A 47 3.03 -4.28 -23.32
CA GLY A 47 1.92 -5.03 -23.92
C GLY A 47 2.32 -5.85 -25.15
N ASN A 48 3.55 -6.37 -25.19
CA ASN A 48 4.08 -7.17 -26.29
C ASN A 48 4.31 -8.64 -25.86
N GLN A 49 5.04 -9.40 -26.67
CA GLN A 49 5.37 -10.81 -26.42
C GLN A 49 6.88 -10.99 -26.20
N LEU A 50 7.55 -9.97 -25.66
CA LEU A 50 9.00 -9.97 -25.44
C LEU A 50 9.37 -10.96 -24.34
N THR A 51 10.38 -11.79 -24.58
CA THR A 51 10.98 -12.69 -23.59
C THR A 51 12.35 -12.22 -23.09
N THR A 52 12.94 -11.24 -23.79
CA THR A 52 14.19 -10.56 -23.47
C THR A 52 14.09 -9.09 -23.92
N LEU A 53 14.91 -8.22 -23.32
CA LEU A 53 15.09 -6.84 -23.76
C LEU A 53 16.32 -6.68 -24.67
N GLU A 54 16.94 -7.76 -25.13
CA GLU A 54 17.99 -7.69 -26.15
C GLU A 54 17.55 -6.85 -27.37
N GLY A 55 18.40 -5.88 -27.72
CA GLY A 55 18.13 -4.92 -28.78
C GLY A 55 17.46 -3.63 -28.29
N ALA A 56 17.04 -3.52 -27.02
CA ALA A 56 16.52 -2.28 -26.46
C ALA A 56 17.55 -1.14 -26.51
N PRO A 57 17.10 0.13 -26.48
CA PRO A 57 18.00 1.27 -26.35
C PRO A 57 18.88 1.16 -25.11
N LYS A 58 20.18 1.45 -25.26
CA LYS A 58 21.17 1.39 -24.18
C LYS A 58 21.06 2.58 -23.22
N LYS A 59 20.63 3.75 -23.72
CA LYS A 59 20.49 4.99 -22.94
C LYS A 59 19.14 5.64 -23.16
N VAL A 60 18.40 5.83 -22.07
CA VAL A 60 17.04 6.37 -22.08
C VAL A 60 17.03 7.64 -21.23
N LYS A 61 16.72 8.78 -21.85
CA LYS A 61 16.75 10.08 -21.16
C LYS A 61 15.50 10.37 -20.33
N GLY A 62 14.40 9.70 -20.63
CA GLY A 62 13.17 9.75 -19.85
C GLY A 62 12.78 8.35 -19.41
N ASP A 63 11.56 7.95 -19.72
CA ASP A 63 10.93 6.76 -19.18
C ASP A 63 11.23 5.52 -20.03
N PHE A 64 11.42 4.39 -19.37
CA PHE A 64 11.50 3.08 -20.01
C PHE A 64 10.37 2.18 -19.48
N ASN A 65 9.41 1.87 -20.35
CA ASN A 65 8.30 1.01 -20.02
C ASN A 65 8.37 -0.29 -20.83
N CYS A 66 8.54 -1.41 -20.14
CA CYS A 66 8.53 -2.77 -20.68
C CYS A 66 7.46 -3.66 -20.02
N SER A 67 6.45 -3.08 -19.39
CA SER A 67 5.43 -3.83 -18.67
C SER A 67 4.52 -4.67 -19.57
N GLY A 68 3.88 -5.70 -19.01
CA GLY A 68 2.92 -6.52 -19.75
C GLY A 68 3.59 -7.34 -20.87
N ASN A 69 4.74 -7.93 -20.60
CA ASN A 69 5.49 -8.80 -21.51
C ASN A 69 5.65 -10.21 -20.90
N LEU A 70 6.56 -11.01 -21.46
CA LEU A 70 6.85 -12.38 -21.03
C LEU A 70 8.27 -12.52 -20.45
N LEU A 71 8.86 -11.42 -19.98
CA LEU A 71 10.24 -11.36 -19.49
C LEU A 71 10.41 -12.22 -18.24
N THR A 72 11.46 -13.04 -18.19
CA THR A 72 11.86 -13.78 -16.98
C THR A 72 13.04 -13.15 -16.25
N LEU A 73 13.80 -12.32 -16.96
CA LEU A 73 14.93 -11.52 -16.51
C LEU A 73 14.90 -10.16 -17.23
N LEU A 74 15.69 -9.19 -16.78
CA LEU A 74 15.85 -7.88 -17.41
C LEU A 74 17.12 -7.83 -18.30
N GLU A 75 17.53 -8.96 -18.84
CA GLU A 75 18.68 -9.03 -19.75
C GLU A 75 18.44 -8.15 -20.99
N GLY A 76 19.40 -7.26 -21.28
CA GLY A 76 19.31 -6.29 -22.36
C GLY A 76 18.61 -4.98 -21.99
N ALA A 77 18.16 -4.80 -20.75
CA ALA A 77 17.62 -3.52 -20.27
C ALA A 77 18.63 -2.37 -20.42
N PRO A 78 18.15 -1.11 -20.50
CA PRO A 78 19.01 0.07 -20.53
C PRO A 78 19.92 0.16 -19.29
N GLU A 79 21.14 0.65 -19.51
CA GLU A 79 22.12 0.85 -18.43
C GLU A 79 21.84 2.11 -17.60
N GLU A 80 21.24 3.13 -18.23
CA GLU A 80 20.90 4.42 -17.62
C GLU A 80 19.47 4.81 -18.01
N VAL A 81 18.62 5.03 -17.00
CA VAL A 81 17.25 5.53 -17.15
C VAL A 81 17.08 6.71 -16.21
N ARG A 82 16.84 7.89 -16.79
CA ARG A 82 16.69 9.15 -16.04
C ARG A 82 15.25 9.53 -15.70
N GLY A 83 14.28 8.77 -16.20
CA GLY A 83 12.87 8.89 -15.82
C GLY A 83 12.43 7.68 -15.02
N HIS A 84 11.21 7.21 -15.29
CA HIS A 84 10.60 6.04 -14.67
C HIS A 84 11.07 4.74 -15.34
N PHE A 85 11.21 3.66 -14.57
CA PHE A 85 11.47 2.31 -15.07
C PHE A 85 10.32 1.37 -14.67
N ASP A 86 9.52 0.97 -15.64
CA ASP A 86 8.39 0.06 -15.42
C ASP A 86 8.65 -1.29 -16.11
N CYS A 87 8.83 -2.32 -15.28
CA CYS A 87 8.93 -3.72 -15.70
C CYS A 87 7.81 -4.60 -15.11
N SER A 88 6.70 -3.97 -14.71
CA SER A 88 5.57 -4.66 -14.09
C SER A 88 4.89 -5.67 -15.01
N ASN A 89 4.11 -6.59 -14.43
CA ASN A 89 3.26 -7.55 -15.15
C ASN A 89 4.06 -8.38 -16.17
N ASN A 90 5.16 -8.98 -15.72
CA ASN A 90 6.02 -9.87 -16.47
C ASN A 90 6.07 -11.25 -15.78
N ARG A 91 7.12 -12.03 -16.00
CA ARG A 91 7.37 -13.32 -15.34
C ARG A 91 8.73 -13.31 -14.63
N LEU A 92 9.18 -12.15 -14.19
CA LEU A 92 10.51 -11.96 -13.60
C LEU A 92 10.63 -12.80 -12.33
N VAL A 93 11.70 -13.58 -12.24
CA VAL A 93 12.06 -14.36 -11.04
C VAL A 93 13.16 -13.68 -10.23
N SER A 94 13.92 -12.79 -10.86
CA SER A 94 14.87 -11.87 -10.25
C SER A 94 14.91 -10.55 -11.02
N LEU A 95 15.49 -9.52 -10.42
CA LEU A 95 15.76 -8.23 -11.07
C LEU A 95 17.15 -8.18 -11.72
N ALA A 96 17.76 -9.34 -12.01
CA ALA A 96 19.05 -9.38 -12.67
C ALA A 96 18.98 -8.70 -14.05
N GLY A 97 19.90 -7.78 -14.29
CA GLY A 97 19.91 -6.92 -15.48
C GLY A 97 19.15 -5.61 -15.32
N SER A 98 18.55 -5.33 -14.16
CA SER A 98 17.94 -4.04 -13.86
C SER A 98 18.94 -2.88 -14.04
N PRO A 99 18.47 -1.67 -14.43
CA PRO A 99 19.32 -0.48 -14.37
C PRO A 99 19.85 -0.26 -12.94
N VAL A 100 21.08 0.25 -12.84
CA VAL A 100 21.74 0.51 -11.55
C VAL A 100 21.14 1.74 -10.86
N PHE A 101 20.63 2.68 -11.63
CA PHE A 101 20.11 3.96 -11.15
C PHE A 101 18.85 4.35 -11.91
N VAL A 102 17.84 4.78 -11.15
CA VAL A 102 16.56 5.29 -11.66
C VAL A 102 16.21 6.56 -10.89
N MET A 103 16.09 7.68 -11.60
CA MET A 103 15.74 8.97 -10.97
C MET A 103 14.24 9.07 -10.69
N GLY A 104 13.39 8.48 -11.53
CA GLY A 104 11.95 8.47 -11.30
C GLY A 104 11.53 7.30 -10.42
N ASP A 105 10.38 6.75 -10.76
CA ASP A 105 9.80 5.60 -10.07
C ASP A 105 10.35 4.30 -10.64
N PHE A 106 10.43 3.28 -9.80
CA PHE A 106 10.78 1.93 -10.19
C PHE A 106 9.64 0.98 -9.87
N SER A 107 9.06 0.37 -10.90
CA SER A 107 7.99 -0.62 -10.75
C SER A 107 8.41 -1.98 -11.27
N CYS A 108 8.35 -2.98 -10.39
CA CYS A 108 8.50 -4.40 -10.69
C CYS A 108 7.27 -5.22 -10.25
N ALA A 109 6.12 -4.55 -10.09
CA ALA A 109 4.89 -5.15 -9.60
C ALA A 109 4.38 -6.29 -10.48
N GLY A 110 3.62 -7.23 -9.92
CA GLY A 110 2.96 -8.29 -10.69
C GLY A 110 3.93 -9.26 -11.39
N ASN A 111 5.01 -9.65 -10.69
CA ASN A 111 6.01 -10.58 -11.17
C ASN A 111 6.06 -11.84 -10.27
N GLN A 112 7.13 -12.64 -10.37
CA GLN A 112 7.32 -13.87 -9.62
C GLN A 112 8.53 -13.79 -8.67
N LEU A 113 8.93 -12.58 -8.28
CA LEU A 113 10.10 -12.33 -7.45
C LEU A 113 9.93 -12.94 -6.06
N THR A 114 10.96 -13.63 -5.56
CA THR A 114 11.01 -14.14 -4.17
C THR A 114 11.93 -13.31 -3.28
N SER A 115 12.80 -12.50 -3.88
CA SER A 115 13.78 -11.62 -3.23
C SER A 115 14.07 -10.42 -4.14
N LEU A 116 14.42 -9.27 -3.55
CA LEU A 116 14.93 -8.09 -4.27
C LEU A 116 16.47 -8.08 -4.38
N LYS A 117 17.14 -8.85 -3.52
CA LYS A 117 18.59 -9.04 -3.56
C LYS A 117 19.04 -9.69 -4.87
N GLY A 118 20.12 -9.18 -5.45
CA GLY A 118 20.79 -9.78 -6.60
C GLY A 118 21.47 -11.11 -6.26
N GLU A 119 21.70 -11.94 -7.28
CA GLU A 119 22.38 -13.24 -7.14
C GLU A 119 23.91 -13.13 -7.05
N THR A 120 24.46 -11.93 -7.27
CA THR A 120 25.91 -11.67 -7.25
C THR A 120 26.23 -10.37 -6.49
N ASN A 121 27.49 -10.21 -6.09
CA ASN A 121 28.02 -8.96 -5.52
C ASN A 121 28.56 -8.00 -6.61
N ASP A 122 28.33 -8.30 -7.89
CA ASP A 122 28.75 -7.42 -8.99
C ASP A 122 27.72 -6.28 -9.11
N ALA A 123 28.18 -5.04 -8.97
CA ALA A 123 27.35 -3.84 -9.05
C ALA A 123 26.63 -3.67 -10.40
N HIS A 124 27.12 -4.33 -11.46
CA HIS A 124 26.50 -4.33 -12.79
C HIS A 124 25.54 -5.51 -13.05
N LEU A 125 25.47 -6.47 -12.12
CA LEU A 125 24.52 -7.60 -12.11
C LEU A 125 23.67 -7.59 -10.82
N ALA A 126 23.64 -6.44 -10.15
CA ALA A 126 22.94 -6.22 -8.91
C ALA A 126 21.42 -6.34 -9.13
N GLY A 127 20.70 -6.76 -8.10
CA GLY A 127 19.26 -6.98 -8.16
C GLY A 127 18.50 -5.65 -8.30
N CYS A 128 17.74 -5.28 -7.28
CA CYS A 128 17.04 -4.01 -7.24
C CYS A 128 18.02 -2.79 -7.26
N PRO A 129 17.65 -1.65 -7.87
CA PRO A 129 18.41 -0.41 -7.76
C PRO A 129 18.60 0.00 -6.29
N GLU A 130 19.81 0.48 -5.95
CA GLU A 130 20.12 0.91 -4.57
C GLU A 130 19.47 2.26 -4.22
N ILE A 131 19.29 3.12 -5.24
CA ILE A 131 18.72 4.47 -5.13
C ILE A 131 17.56 4.61 -6.10
N VAL A 132 16.40 5.02 -5.58
CA VAL A 132 15.20 5.39 -6.33
C VAL A 132 14.74 6.74 -5.81
N GLU A 133 14.81 7.81 -6.61
CA GLU A 133 14.42 9.16 -6.14
C GLU A 133 12.89 9.38 -6.17
N GLY A 134 12.14 8.52 -6.86
CA GLY A 134 10.67 8.48 -6.84
C GLY A 134 10.11 7.35 -5.97
N ASP A 135 9.03 6.75 -6.46
CA ASP A 135 8.30 5.65 -5.82
C ASP A 135 8.91 4.29 -6.16
N PHE A 136 8.83 3.35 -5.21
CA PHE A 136 9.25 1.97 -5.41
C PHE A 136 8.08 1.01 -5.24
N ASN A 137 7.70 0.34 -6.33
CA ASN A 137 6.60 -0.61 -6.34
C ASN A 137 7.10 -2.03 -6.65
N CYS A 138 6.97 -2.91 -5.67
CA CYS A 138 7.25 -4.34 -5.77
C CYS A 138 6.03 -5.22 -5.41
N SER A 139 4.82 -4.67 -5.48
CA SER A 139 3.60 -5.37 -5.09
C SER A 139 3.24 -6.54 -6.00
N GLY A 140 2.39 -7.45 -5.50
CA GLY A 140 1.91 -8.59 -6.29
C GLY A 140 3.01 -9.55 -6.74
N ASN A 141 3.99 -9.81 -5.88
CA ASN A 141 5.09 -10.74 -6.11
C ASN A 141 4.99 -11.94 -5.15
N LYS A 142 6.09 -12.67 -4.97
CA LYS A 142 6.23 -13.79 -4.01
C LYS A 142 7.31 -13.51 -2.97
N LEU A 143 7.56 -12.24 -2.67
CA LEU A 143 8.65 -11.83 -1.78
C LEU A 143 8.42 -12.40 -0.38
N THR A 144 9.46 -13.00 0.19
CA THR A 144 9.48 -13.47 1.59
C THR A 144 10.35 -12.59 2.49
N THR A 145 11.13 -11.69 1.90
CA THR A 145 12.00 -10.70 2.55
C THR A 145 12.04 -9.43 1.70
N LEU A 146 12.33 -8.29 2.33
CA LEU A 146 12.65 -7.03 1.65
C LEU A 146 14.17 -6.80 1.55
N ASP A 147 14.99 -7.80 1.89
CA ASP A 147 16.43 -7.71 1.69
C ASP A 147 16.76 -7.38 0.23
N GLY A 148 17.58 -6.35 0.05
CA GLY A 148 17.93 -5.80 -1.26
C GLY A 148 16.99 -4.72 -1.77
N ALA A 149 15.97 -4.31 -1.01
CA ALA A 149 15.20 -3.10 -1.31
C ALA A 149 16.10 -1.84 -1.40
N PRO A 150 15.65 -0.77 -2.08
CA PRO A 150 16.42 0.46 -2.18
C PRO A 150 16.78 1.01 -0.80
N VAL A 151 18.03 1.42 -0.62
CA VAL A 151 18.50 2.01 0.64
C VAL A 151 18.02 3.45 0.75
N MET A 152 17.97 4.15 -0.37
CA MET A 152 17.45 5.51 -0.49
C MET A 152 16.22 5.50 -1.38
N LEU A 153 15.09 5.95 -0.81
CA LEU A 153 13.81 6.10 -1.48
C LEU A 153 13.30 7.52 -1.31
N GLY A 154 12.88 8.16 -2.41
CA GLY A 154 12.38 9.53 -2.37
C GLY A 154 10.87 9.66 -2.16
N GLY A 155 10.07 8.65 -2.52
CA GLY A 155 8.61 8.67 -2.45
C GLY A 155 8.01 7.50 -1.65
N ASP A 156 7.03 6.85 -2.26
CA ASP A 156 6.23 5.76 -1.71
C ASP A 156 6.94 4.41 -1.82
N PHE A 157 6.64 3.50 -0.90
CA PHE A 157 7.10 2.11 -0.95
C PHE A 157 5.91 1.16 -0.87
N ASP A 158 5.61 0.50 -1.98
CA ASP A 158 4.56 -0.51 -2.07
C ASP A 158 5.17 -1.92 -2.18
N CYS A 159 4.94 -2.72 -1.14
CA CYS A 159 5.26 -4.14 -1.09
C CYS A 159 4.02 -5.02 -0.80
N SER A 160 2.83 -4.48 -1.08
CA SER A 160 1.57 -5.17 -0.86
C SER A 160 1.44 -6.46 -1.68
N GLY A 161 0.60 -7.40 -1.23
CA GLY A 161 0.30 -8.61 -2.00
C GLY A 161 1.52 -9.52 -2.20
N ASN A 162 2.31 -9.74 -1.15
CA ASN A 162 3.49 -10.60 -1.14
C ASN A 162 3.35 -11.72 -0.09
N GLN A 163 4.46 -12.39 0.25
CA GLN A 163 4.51 -13.48 1.24
C GLN A 163 5.38 -13.10 2.45
N LEU A 164 5.47 -11.81 2.77
CA LEU A 164 6.32 -11.30 3.84
C LEU A 164 5.78 -11.74 5.20
N ALA A 165 6.63 -12.41 5.99
CA ALA A 165 6.33 -12.73 7.38
C ALA A 165 6.83 -11.66 8.36
N LYS A 166 7.79 -10.83 7.92
CA LYS A 166 8.41 -9.69 8.61
C LYS A 166 8.78 -8.62 7.58
N LEU A 167 9.13 -7.42 8.06
CA LEU A 167 9.55 -6.30 7.22
C LEU A 167 11.08 -6.07 7.28
N ASP A 168 11.85 -7.10 7.65
CA ASP A 168 13.30 -7.02 7.63
C ASP A 168 13.78 -6.68 6.20
N GLY A 169 14.68 -5.70 6.11
CA GLY A 169 15.18 -5.17 4.83
C GLY A 169 14.43 -3.93 4.31
N ALA A 170 13.30 -3.54 4.91
CA ALA A 170 12.59 -2.32 4.54
C ALA A 170 13.46 -1.06 4.74
N PRO A 171 13.29 0.00 3.91
CA PRO A 171 13.97 1.27 4.12
C PRO A 171 13.61 1.85 5.49
N LYS A 172 14.60 2.42 6.19
CA LYS A 172 14.41 2.89 7.59
C LYS A 172 13.53 4.14 7.68
N LYS A 173 13.43 4.92 6.60
CA LYS A 173 12.64 6.15 6.51
C LYS A 173 11.95 6.18 5.16
N ILE A 174 10.66 6.50 5.17
CA ILE A 174 9.83 6.63 3.98
C ILE A 174 9.27 8.06 3.95
N HIS A 175 9.42 8.74 2.81
CA HIS A 175 8.99 10.13 2.64
C HIS A 175 7.53 10.26 2.19
N GLY A 176 7.00 9.25 1.51
CA GLY A 176 5.59 9.13 1.20
C GLY A 176 4.92 8.04 2.03
N ASP A 177 4.15 7.20 1.35
CA ASP A 177 3.35 6.13 1.91
C ASP A 177 4.13 4.81 1.98
N PHE A 178 3.82 3.99 2.97
CA PHE A 178 4.36 2.63 3.10
C PHE A 178 3.21 1.63 3.15
N ASP A 179 3.06 0.88 2.06
CA ASP A 179 2.04 -0.17 1.93
C ASP A 179 2.69 -1.56 2.02
N CYS A 180 2.34 -2.28 3.09
CA CYS A 180 2.68 -3.69 3.29
C CYS A 180 1.44 -4.56 3.50
N SER A 181 0.29 -4.12 2.98
CA SER A 181 -0.97 -4.83 3.07
C SER A 181 -0.93 -6.19 2.36
N ASN A 182 -1.87 -7.06 2.71
CA ASN A 182 -2.06 -8.36 2.05
C ASN A 182 -0.76 -9.21 2.03
N ASN A 183 -0.17 -9.38 3.21
CA ASN A 183 1.04 -10.19 3.43
C ASN A 183 0.77 -11.25 4.53
N GLN A 184 1.81 -11.86 5.07
CA GLN A 184 1.72 -12.86 6.15
C GLN A 184 2.33 -12.33 7.47
N LEU A 185 2.31 -11.01 7.67
CA LEU A 185 2.96 -10.37 8.81
C LEU A 185 2.28 -10.79 10.11
N THR A 186 3.06 -11.34 11.05
CA THR A 186 2.60 -11.69 12.41
C THR A 186 2.97 -10.63 13.45
N SER A 187 3.93 -9.77 13.10
CA SER A 187 4.35 -8.58 13.84
C SER A 187 4.81 -7.51 12.87
N LEU A 188 4.92 -6.27 13.34
CA LEU A 188 5.47 -5.17 12.56
C LEU A 188 7.00 -5.04 12.71
N GLY A 189 7.69 -6.06 13.23
CA GLY A 189 9.15 -6.07 13.32
C GLY A 189 9.80 -5.84 11.95
N GLY A 190 10.79 -4.95 11.92
CA GLY A 190 11.47 -4.52 10.70
C GLY A 190 10.84 -3.32 9.98
N SER A 191 9.69 -2.81 10.46
CA SER A 191 9.03 -1.64 9.87
C SER A 191 9.98 -0.43 9.79
N PRO A 192 9.78 0.47 8.80
CA PRO A 192 10.41 1.78 8.80
C PRO A 192 10.21 2.49 10.15
N HIS A 193 11.20 3.25 10.60
CA HIS A 193 11.12 3.98 11.86
C HIS A 193 10.23 5.21 11.77
N CYS A 194 10.17 5.83 10.61
CA CYS A 194 9.44 7.08 10.33
C CYS A 194 8.84 6.99 8.93
N ILE A 195 7.52 7.18 8.86
CA ILE A 195 6.73 7.22 7.62
C ILE A 195 6.03 8.57 7.61
N MET A 196 6.33 9.41 6.61
CA MET A 196 5.78 10.77 6.53
C MET A 196 4.36 10.80 5.98
N GLY A 197 3.98 9.85 5.13
CA GLY A 197 2.63 9.65 4.62
C GLY A 197 1.84 8.61 5.42
N ASP A 198 1.09 7.79 4.69
CA ASP A 198 0.22 6.75 5.20
C ASP A 198 0.98 5.45 5.49
N PHE A 199 0.58 4.77 6.57
CA PHE A 199 1.05 3.43 6.89
C PHE A 199 -0.09 2.42 6.74
N VAL A 200 0.02 1.57 5.73
CA VAL A 200 -1.02 0.62 5.33
C VAL A 200 -0.50 -0.81 5.57
N CYS A 201 -1.08 -1.51 6.55
CA CYS A 201 -0.71 -2.88 6.92
C CYS A 201 -1.93 -3.80 7.09
N ASN A 202 -3.06 -3.48 6.46
CA ASN A 202 -4.27 -4.29 6.51
C ASN A 202 -4.11 -5.64 5.79
N GLY A 203 -5.00 -6.60 6.08
CA GLY A 203 -4.97 -7.91 5.41
C GLY A 203 -3.75 -8.75 5.79
N ASN A 204 -3.37 -8.73 7.07
CA ASN A 204 -2.21 -9.46 7.60
C ASN A 204 -2.64 -10.39 8.76
N LEU A 205 -1.67 -10.94 9.48
CA LEU A 205 -1.88 -11.85 10.61
C LEU A 205 -1.44 -11.22 11.95
N LEU A 206 -1.43 -9.89 12.04
CA LEU A 206 -0.94 -9.16 13.20
C LEU A 206 -1.80 -9.43 14.43
N THR A 207 -1.16 -9.73 15.56
CA THR A 207 -1.86 -9.91 16.85
C THR A 207 -1.71 -8.71 17.79
N SER A 208 -0.71 -7.86 17.54
CA SER A 208 -0.49 -6.56 18.16
C SER A 208 0.27 -5.63 17.21
N LEU A 209 0.35 -4.35 17.53
CA LEU A 209 1.09 -3.34 16.76
C LEU A 209 2.52 -3.13 17.30
N LYS A 210 3.02 -4.02 18.16
CA LYS A 210 4.37 -3.93 18.70
C LYS A 210 5.41 -4.06 17.60
N GLY A 211 6.48 -3.28 17.71
CA GLY A 211 7.57 -3.25 16.73
C GLY A 211 7.27 -2.40 15.50
N GLY A 212 6.09 -1.77 15.43
CA GLY A 212 5.74 -0.87 14.33
C GLY A 212 6.54 0.44 14.32
N THR A 213 6.25 1.23 13.29
CA THR A 213 6.83 2.56 13.08
C THR A 213 6.66 3.47 14.31
N ARG A 214 7.64 4.35 14.54
CA ARG A 214 7.62 5.29 15.66
C ARG A 214 6.83 6.56 15.33
N GLU A 215 6.73 6.89 14.05
CA GLU A 215 6.04 8.08 13.55
C GLU A 215 5.31 7.77 12.25
N VAL A 216 4.05 8.19 12.19
CA VAL A 216 3.19 8.17 10.98
C VAL A 216 2.64 9.56 10.81
N GLY A 217 2.93 10.19 9.68
CA GLY A 217 2.47 11.55 9.40
C GLY A 217 1.02 11.60 8.90
N GLY A 218 0.57 10.58 8.18
CA GLY A 218 -0.77 10.46 7.59
C GLY A 218 -1.69 9.50 8.34
N ASN A 219 -2.32 8.62 7.59
CA ASN A 219 -3.27 7.62 8.05
C ASN A 219 -2.56 6.34 8.51
N PHE A 220 -3.17 5.62 9.45
CA PHE A 220 -2.72 4.29 9.87
C PHE A 220 -3.86 3.30 9.63
N ASN A 221 -3.68 2.42 8.65
CA ASN A 221 -4.61 1.33 8.39
C ASN A 221 -4.05 -0.02 8.84
N CYS A 222 -4.65 -0.60 9.88
CA CYS A 222 -4.38 -1.94 10.39
C CYS A 222 -5.65 -2.82 10.40
N SER A 223 -6.61 -2.54 9.52
CA SER A 223 -7.83 -3.35 9.41
C SER A 223 -7.53 -4.78 8.98
N ASP A 224 -8.52 -5.68 9.10
CA ASP A 224 -8.46 -7.04 8.56
C ASP A 224 -7.21 -7.80 9.03
N ASN A 225 -7.04 -7.86 10.35
CA ASN A 225 -5.93 -8.52 11.03
C ASN A 225 -6.47 -9.42 12.16
N LYS A 226 -5.58 -9.88 13.03
CA LYS A 226 -5.94 -10.69 14.22
C LYS A 226 -5.63 -9.94 15.51
N LEU A 227 -5.73 -8.60 15.49
CA LEU A 227 -5.35 -7.77 16.64
C LEU A 227 -6.29 -8.06 17.81
N THR A 228 -5.69 -8.39 18.95
CA THR A 228 -6.39 -8.51 20.24
C THR A 228 -6.11 -7.31 21.15
N THR A 229 -5.15 -6.47 20.76
CA THR A 229 -4.77 -5.25 21.46
C THR A 229 -4.16 -4.24 20.49
N LEU A 230 -4.37 -2.95 20.78
CA LEU A 230 -3.72 -1.85 20.07
C LEU A 230 -2.37 -1.43 20.69
N LYS A 231 -1.85 -2.19 21.67
CA LYS A 231 -0.51 -1.95 22.22
C LYS A 231 0.53 -1.88 21.10
N GLY A 232 1.26 -0.76 21.05
CA GLY A 232 2.26 -0.48 20.03
C GLY A 232 1.82 0.57 19.00
N ALA A 233 0.53 0.92 18.96
CA ALA A 233 0.06 2.06 18.16
C ALA A 233 0.73 3.36 18.59
N ASN A 234 0.90 4.28 17.64
CA ASN A 234 1.38 5.63 17.93
C ASN A 234 0.33 6.37 18.74
N LYS A 235 0.78 7.15 19.74
CA LYS A 235 -0.12 7.93 20.60
C LYS A 235 -0.88 9.02 19.86
N LYS A 236 -0.35 9.51 18.75
CA LYS A 236 -0.94 10.54 17.93
C LYS A 236 -0.83 10.14 16.46
N ILE A 237 -1.95 10.23 15.76
CA ILE A 237 -2.07 10.01 14.32
C ILE A 237 -2.77 11.25 13.77
N ASN A 238 -2.18 11.93 12.80
CA ASN A 238 -2.79 13.14 12.26
C ASN A 238 -3.94 12.83 11.30
N GLY A 239 -3.87 11.68 10.62
CA GLY A 239 -4.92 11.15 9.75
C GLY A 239 -5.95 10.29 10.47
N PHE A 240 -6.55 9.35 9.76
CA PHE A 240 -7.43 8.34 10.33
C PHE A 240 -6.65 7.16 10.89
N PHE A 241 -7.18 6.56 11.96
CA PHE A 241 -6.70 5.29 12.49
C PHE A 241 -7.79 4.24 12.27
N ASN A 242 -7.55 3.30 11.36
CA ASN A 242 -8.45 2.20 11.04
C ASN A 242 -7.93 0.90 11.64
N CYS A 243 -8.68 0.35 12.58
CA CYS A 243 -8.45 -0.96 13.22
C CYS A 243 -9.69 -1.86 13.11
N SER A 244 -10.52 -1.63 12.09
CA SER A 244 -11.72 -2.42 11.84
C SER A 244 -11.40 -3.89 11.51
N ALA A 245 -12.41 -4.76 11.60
CA ALA A 245 -12.29 -6.18 11.23
C ALA A 245 -11.11 -6.88 11.92
N ASN A 246 -11.11 -6.81 13.25
CA ASN A 246 -10.09 -7.41 14.12
C ASN A 246 -10.76 -8.22 15.25
N GLN A 247 -9.98 -8.61 16.26
CA GLN A 247 -10.45 -9.40 17.42
C GLN A 247 -10.33 -8.59 18.72
N LEU A 248 -10.48 -7.26 18.64
CA LEU A 248 -10.32 -6.38 19.79
C LEU A 248 -11.49 -6.54 20.75
N THR A 249 -11.19 -6.84 22.01
CA THR A 249 -12.14 -6.80 23.13
C THR A 249 -12.01 -5.53 23.98
N THR A 250 -10.94 -4.74 23.74
CA THR A 250 -10.68 -3.47 24.40
C THR A 250 -9.90 -2.54 23.48
N LEU A 251 -10.11 -1.23 23.60
CA LEU A 251 -9.33 -0.20 22.92
C LEU A 251 -8.06 0.20 23.68
N LYS A 252 -7.63 -0.56 24.69
CA LYS A 252 -6.41 -0.26 25.44
C LYS A 252 -5.20 -0.21 24.50
N GLY A 253 -4.55 0.95 24.47
CA GLY A 253 -3.41 1.24 23.60
C GLY A 253 -3.78 1.96 22.30
N ALA A 254 -5.05 2.30 22.08
CA ALA A 254 -5.46 3.19 20.99
C ALA A 254 -4.73 4.55 21.06
N PRO A 255 -4.60 5.26 19.93
CA PRO A 255 -4.09 6.62 19.93
C PRO A 255 -4.94 7.54 20.83
N GLU A 256 -4.31 8.54 21.42
CA GLU A 256 -4.96 9.55 22.27
C GLU A 256 -5.62 10.66 21.42
N GLU A 257 -5.03 10.95 20.25
CA GLU A 257 -5.53 11.95 19.29
C GLU A 257 -5.51 11.40 17.87
N VAL A 258 -6.64 11.53 17.17
CA VAL A 258 -6.80 11.13 15.76
C VAL A 258 -7.68 12.13 14.99
N ASN A 259 -7.57 12.14 13.67
CA ASN A 259 -8.60 12.77 12.86
C ASN A 259 -9.87 11.93 12.90
N ALA A 260 -9.84 10.71 12.37
CA ALA A 260 -10.96 9.77 12.46
C ALA A 260 -10.53 8.46 13.14
N PHE A 261 -11.47 7.81 13.84
CA PHE A 261 -11.24 6.53 14.50
C PHE A 261 -12.24 5.50 14.01
N ILE A 262 -11.74 4.43 13.38
CA ILE A 262 -12.57 3.36 12.83
C ILE A 262 -12.19 2.07 13.55
N CYS A 263 -13.08 1.58 14.40
CA CYS A 263 -12.92 0.36 15.20
C CYS A 263 -14.07 -0.64 14.98
N SER A 264 -14.75 -0.51 13.85
CA SER A 264 -15.90 -1.34 13.51
C SER A 264 -15.55 -2.82 13.31
N LYS A 265 -16.54 -3.71 13.39
CA LYS A 265 -16.38 -5.16 13.21
C LYS A 265 -15.30 -5.75 14.14
N ASN A 266 -15.47 -5.52 15.43
CA ASN A 266 -14.61 -6.07 16.50
C ASN A 266 -15.48 -6.78 17.54
N GLN A 267 -14.92 -7.07 18.72
CA GLN A 267 -15.60 -7.75 19.83
C GLN A 267 -15.66 -6.85 21.07
N LEU A 268 -15.77 -5.52 20.87
CA LEU A 268 -15.76 -4.54 21.94
C LEU A 268 -17.08 -4.58 22.72
N SER A 269 -17.00 -4.70 24.04
CA SER A 269 -18.15 -4.55 24.95
C SER A 269 -18.20 -3.17 25.63
N SER A 270 -17.13 -2.38 25.49
CA SER A 270 -17.03 -1.01 26.01
C SER A 270 -16.10 -0.18 25.13
N LEU A 271 -16.37 1.13 25.04
CA LEU A 271 -15.50 2.11 24.38
C LEU A 271 -14.49 2.74 25.33
N LYS A 272 -14.30 2.18 26.53
CA LYS A 272 -13.21 2.58 27.42
C LYS A 272 -11.88 2.55 26.66
N TRP A 273 -11.10 3.62 26.80
CA TRP A 273 -9.83 3.87 26.11
C TRP A 273 -9.96 4.30 24.64
N ALA A 274 -11.16 4.60 24.14
CA ALA A 274 -11.30 5.28 22.86
C ALA A 274 -10.56 6.64 22.88
N PRO A 275 -10.08 7.13 21.72
CA PRO A 275 -9.47 8.44 21.64
C PRO A 275 -10.42 9.54 22.13
N GLU A 276 -9.92 10.43 23.00
CA GLU A 276 -10.74 11.54 23.52
C GLU A 276 -10.90 12.67 22.49
N LYS A 277 -9.88 12.85 21.63
CA LYS A 277 -9.84 13.91 20.62
C LYS A 277 -9.98 13.31 19.22
N VAL A 278 -11.22 13.25 18.76
CA VAL A 278 -11.59 12.80 17.41
C VAL A 278 -12.13 14.00 16.64
N ARG A 279 -11.48 14.35 15.51
CA ARG A 279 -11.77 15.56 14.73
C ARG A 279 -12.62 15.33 13.48
N GLY A 280 -12.84 14.09 13.11
CA GLY A 280 -13.62 13.62 11.97
C GLY A 280 -14.59 12.57 12.47
N ASP A 281 -14.59 11.41 11.81
CA ASP A 281 -15.55 10.34 12.06
C ASP A 281 -15.15 9.43 13.22
N PHE A 282 -16.15 8.87 13.88
CA PHE A 282 -15.97 7.81 14.86
C PHE A 282 -16.91 6.65 14.52
N ASP A 283 -16.33 5.53 14.10
CA ASP A 283 -17.08 4.33 13.73
C ASP A 283 -16.75 3.19 14.70
N CYS A 284 -17.73 2.81 15.51
CA CYS A 284 -17.71 1.65 16.39
C CYS A 284 -18.77 0.60 16.02
N SER A 285 -19.25 0.62 14.78
CA SER A 285 -20.30 -0.29 14.32
C SER A 285 -19.89 -1.76 14.33
N GLY A 286 -20.85 -2.68 14.42
CA GLY A 286 -20.58 -4.12 14.39
C GLY A 286 -19.72 -4.60 15.56
N ASN A 287 -20.10 -4.22 16.78
CA ASN A 287 -19.44 -4.62 18.03
C ASN A 287 -20.46 -5.26 19.00
N GLN A 288 -20.10 -5.41 20.28
CA GLN A 288 -20.94 -5.98 21.33
C GLN A 288 -21.26 -4.94 22.41
N LEU A 289 -21.37 -3.66 22.02
CA LEU A 289 -21.58 -2.56 22.95
C LEU A 289 -23.01 -2.58 23.50
N ILE A 290 -23.14 -2.51 24.83
CA ILE A 290 -24.44 -2.37 25.52
C ILE A 290 -24.71 -0.91 25.96
N SER A 291 -23.68 -0.09 26.02
CA SER A 291 -23.74 1.35 26.28
C SER A 291 -22.68 2.07 25.43
N LEU A 292 -22.76 3.40 25.36
CA LEU A 292 -21.76 4.24 24.69
C LEU A 292 -20.74 4.81 25.68
N GLU A 293 -20.71 4.29 26.91
CA GLU A 293 -19.75 4.72 27.93
C GLU A 293 -18.30 4.57 27.43
N GLY A 294 -17.54 5.65 27.54
CA GLY A 294 -16.17 5.74 27.04
C GLY A 294 -16.04 6.30 25.62
N ALA A 295 -17.15 6.48 24.88
CA ALA A 295 -17.14 7.16 23.59
C ALA A 295 -16.66 8.63 23.72
N PRO A 296 -16.11 9.21 22.63
CA PRO A 296 -15.81 10.64 22.61
C PRO A 296 -17.07 11.48 22.81
N LYS A 297 -17.00 12.45 23.72
CA LYS A 297 -18.14 13.35 24.04
C LYS A 297 -18.55 14.24 22.87
N LYS A 298 -17.62 14.52 21.95
CA LYS A 298 -17.83 15.37 20.78
C LYS A 298 -17.16 14.74 19.58
N VAL A 299 -17.93 14.55 18.52
CA VAL A 299 -17.44 14.08 17.22
C VAL A 299 -17.81 15.13 16.18
N LYS A 300 -16.86 15.54 15.37
CA LYS A 300 -17.10 16.61 14.37
C LYS A 300 -17.67 16.06 13.07
N GLY A 301 -17.29 14.84 12.69
CA GLY A 301 -17.86 14.13 11.56
C GLY A 301 -19.03 13.24 12.00
N ASN A 302 -19.13 12.08 11.37
CA ASN A 302 -20.16 11.08 11.62
C ASN A 302 -19.85 10.25 12.87
N PHE A 303 -20.89 9.88 13.60
CA PHE A 303 -20.81 8.91 14.69
C PHE A 303 -21.63 7.68 14.33
N ASN A 304 -20.96 6.55 14.13
CA ASN A 304 -21.61 5.29 13.78
C ASN A 304 -21.48 4.26 14.90
N CYS A 305 -22.60 3.92 15.53
CA CYS A 305 -22.73 2.85 16.52
C CYS A 305 -23.68 1.74 16.08
N SER A 306 -23.92 1.58 14.77
CA SER A 306 -24.82 0.56 14.25
C SER A 306 -24.36 -0.86 14.53
N GLY A 307 -25.27 -1.83 14.52
CA GLY A 307 -24.90 -3.24 14.69
C GLY A 307 -24.27 -3.55 16.05
N ASN A 308 -24.85 -2.99 17.12
CA ASN A 308 -24.43 -3.20 18.51
C ASN A 308 -25.61 -3.77 19.34
N GLN A 309 -25.48 -3.80 20.66
CA GLN A 309 -26.48 -4.35 21.58
C GLN A 309 -27.10 -3.27 22.47
N LEU A 310 -27.15 -2.02 22.00
CA LEU A 310 -27.63 -0.88 22.78
C LEU A 310 -29.14 -1.01 23.07
N SER A 311 -29.51 -0.91 24.34
CA SER A 311 -30.91 -0.83 24.78
C SER A 311 -31.36 0.59 25.09
N GLU A 312 -30.41 1.51 25.31
CA GLU A 312 -30.64 2.92 25.57
C GLU A 312 -29.46 3.76 25.07
N LEU A 313 -29.68 5.08 24.96
CA LEU A 313 -28.63 6.04 24.71
C LEU A 313 -28.39 6.83 26.01
N ASP A 314 -27.25 6.57 26.65
CA ASP A 314 -26.84 7.16 27.95
C ASP A 314 -26.46 8.65 27.86
N GLY A 315 -26.44 9.22 26.65
CA GLY A 315 -26.03 10.59 26.38
C GLY A 315 -24.54 10.83 26.57
N THR A 316 -23.67 9.82 26.57
CA THR A 316 -22.21 9.99 26.65
C THR A 316 -21.71 10.88 25.50
N VAL A 317 -22.19 10.62 24.29
CA VAL A 317 -21.93 11.44 23.10
C VAL A 317 -22.86 12.65 23.13
N LYS A 318 -22.31 13.84 23.39
CA LYS A 318 -23.09 15.08 23.56
C LYS A 318 -23.30 15.86 22.27
N LYS A 319 -22.38 15.73 21.30
CA LYS A 319 -22.43 16.48 20.05
C LYS A 319 -21.86 15.68 18.89
N VAL A 320 -22.59 15.64 17.79
CA VAL A 320 -22.17 15.07 16.51
C VAL A 320 -22.35 16.13 15.43
N GLY A 321 -21.27 16.41 14.69
CA GLY A 321 -21.27 17.44 13.65
C GLY A 321 -21.77 16.96 12.29
N GLY A 322 -21.67 15.66 12.00
CA GLY A 322 -22.27 14.99 10.86
C GLY A 322 -23.49 14.17 11.26
N ASP A 323 -23.59 12.97 10.69
CA ASP A 323 -24.70 12.04 10.90
C ASP A 323 -24.51 11.17 12.15
N PHE A 324 -25.62 10.84 12.81
CA PHE A 324 -25.68 9.87 13.91
C PHE A 324 -26.33 8.58 13.40
N ILE A 325 -25.57 7.50 13.33
CA ILE A 325 -25.98 6.23 12.71
C ILE A 325 -26.08 5.18 13.81
N CYS A 326 -27.28 4.65 14.04
CA CYS A 326 -27.56 3.75 15.17
C CYS A 326 -28.47 2.56 14.81
N GLU A 327 -28.57 2.26 13.51
CA GLU A 327 -29.34 1.12 13.00
C GLU A 327 -28.87 -0.22 13.59
N ASN A 328 -29.74 -1.24 13.54
CA ASN A 328 -29.41 -2.61 13.94
C ASN A 328 -28.88 -2.76 15.38
N ASN A 329 -29.51 -2.07 16.34
CA ASN A 329 -29.28 -2.25 17.78
C ASN A 329 -30.41 -3.08 18.42
N THR A 330 -30.20 -3.53 19.68
CA THR A 330 -31.25 -4.25 20.44
C THR A 330 -32.55 -3.46 20.51
N LYS A 331 -32.45 -2.13 20.74
CA LYS A 331 -33.56 -1.20 20.61
C LYS A 331 -33.47 -0.46 19.28
N VAL A 332 -34.61 -0.34 18.60
CA VAL A 332 -34.77 0.61 17.48
C VAL A 332 -34.96 2.00 18.08
N PHE A 333 -34.04 2.91 17.78
CA PHE A 333 -34.11 4.31 18.19
C PHE A 333 -34.85 5.13 17.15
N ASP A 334 -35.48 6.22 17.60
CA ASP A 334 -36.07 7.23 16.74
C ASP A 334 -35.32 8.57 16.88
N GLU A 335 -35.65 9.53 16.02
CA GLU A 335 -34.98 10.83 15.98
C GLU A 335 -35.14 11.62 17.28
N GLU A 336 -36.30 11.54 17.92
CA GLU A 336 -36.58 12.25 19.16
C GLU A 336 -35.68 11.73 20.29
N GLN A 337 -35.55 10.41 20.42
CA GLN A 337 -34.68 9.77 21.41
C GLN A 337 -33.21 10.14 21.22
N VAL A 338 -32.71 10.14 19.98
CA VAL A 338 -31.32 10.54 19.69
C VAL A 338 -31.09 12.00 20.04
N ARG A 339 -31.97 12.90 19.56
CA ARG A 339 -31.82 14.35 19.75
C ARG A 339 -32.06 14.80 21.19
N LEU A 340 -32.79 14.03 21.99
CA LEU A 340 -32.97 14.28 23.42
C LEU A 340 -31.63 14.22 24.19
N VAL A 341 -30.73 13.31 23.78
CA VAL A 341 -29.48 13.04 24.52
C VAL A 341 -28.22 13.56 23.81
N CYS A 342 -28.30 13.80 22.50
CA CYS A 342 -27.18 14.23 21.66
C CYS A 342 -27.57 15.40 20.73
N ASN A 343 -26.75 16.45 20.68
CA ASN A 343 -26.90 17.50 19.67
C ASN A 343 -26.28 17.06 18.33
N VAL A 344 -27.12 16.53 17.44
CA VAL A 344 -26.75 16.08 16.10
C VAL A 344 -27.03 17.18 15.07
N LYS A 345 -26.03 17.55 14.27
CA LYS A 345 -26.22 18.54 13.18
C LYS A 345 -26.72 17.94 11.87
N GLY A 346 -26.28 16.72 11.55
CA GLY A 346 -26.70 16.00 10.35
C GLY A 346 -27.99 15.20 10.57
N ASN A 347 -28.09 14.12 9.81
CA ASN A 347 -29.20 13.18 9.86
C ASN A 347 -29.04 12.19 11.01
N CYS A 348 -30.16 11.66 11.48
CA CYS A 348 -30.19 10.48 12.32
C CYS A 348 -30.64 9.29 11.45
N ILE A 349 -29.84 8.23 11.41
CA ILE A 349 -30.05 7.04 10.57
C ILE A 349 -30.32 5.84 11.49
N PHE A 350 -31.44 5.15 11.24
CA PHE A 350 -32.04 4.13 12.12
C PHE A 350 -32.26 2.80 11.40
#